data_AF-A0A6J5F1Q1-F1
#
_entry.id   AF-A0A6J5F1Q1-F1
#
_cell.length_a   1.000
_cell.length_b   1.000
_cell.length_c   1.000
_cell.angle_alpha   90.00
_cell.angle_beta   90.00
_cell.angle_gamma   90.00
#
_symmetry.space_group_name_H-M   'P 1'
#
loop_
_entity.id
_entity.type
_entity.pdbx_description
1 polymer ?
#
loop_
_entity_poly.entity_id
_entity_poly.type
_entity_poly.pdbx_seq_one_letter_code
_entity_poly.pdbx_strand_id
1 'polypeptide(L)'
;MTTKPAPQWVVTSLQSTHNSLIGRRFDVTHAGWIDRKAFRTADGEGLTADLRLAWPVRNGKILLRPDGGLAVLARRIVHRTNTSTPPAYFEISQEALDQIDSLHERAGLFAWREAYRNVTKWSSRRVTDVVTRAVASMKVTEGDISRCVEAALFDPEFEQWHIVPYAVLIG
;
A
#
# COMPACT_ATOMS: atom_id res chain seq x y z
N MET A 1 30.19 -19.11 1.65
CA MET A 1 28.72 -19.07 1.42
C MET A 1 28.30 -17.63 1.39
N THR A 2 28.14 -17.07 0.19
CA THR A 2 27.68 -15.71 -0.04
C THR A 2 26.15 -15.69 0.06
N THR A 3 25.62 -15.09 1.13
CA THR A 3 24.20 -14.79 1.25
C THR A 3 23.83 -13.81 0.13
N LYS A 4 22.96 -14.25 -0.79
CA LYS A 4 22.34 -13.34 -1.76
C LYS A 4 21.64 -12.22 -0.99
N PRO A 5 21.84 -10.94 -1.32
CA PRO A 5 21.07 -9.87 -0.71
C PRO A 5 19.59 -10.09 -1.07
N ALA A 6 18.74 -10.07 -0.05
CA ALA A 6 17.30 -10.13 -0.24
C ALA A 6 16.84 -8.96 -1.15
N PRO A 7 15.95 -9.20 -2.11
CA PRO A 7 15.48 -8.14 -2.99
C PRO A 7 14.83 -7.02 -2.17
N GLN A 8 15.38 -5.81 -2.30
CA GLN A 8 14.82 -4.58 -1.74
C GLN A 8 13.54 -4.23 -2.50
N TRP A 9 12.43 -4.87 -2.15
CA TRP A 9 11.12 -4.46 -2.64
C TRP A 9 10.71 -3.19 -1.87
N VAL A 10 10.62 -2.07 -2.59
CA VAL A 10 10.01 -0.83 -2.09
C VAL A 10 8.52 -1.12 -1.94
N VAL A 11 8.12 -1.51 -0.73
CA VAL A 11 6.70 -1.74 -0.43
C VAL A 11 6.02 -0.39 -0.27
N THR A 12 4.94 -0.20 -1.02
CA THR A 12 3.94 0.85 -0.88
C THR A 12 3.23 0.73 0.46
N SER A 13 3.93 1.11 1.53
CA SER A 13 3.57 1.02 2.95
C SER A 13 3.04 -0.35 3.40
N LEU A 14 3.87 -1.12 4.11
CA LEU A 14 3.37 -2.10 5.07
C LEU A 14 2.82 -1.32 6.25
N GLN A 15 1.50 -1.36 6.46
CA GLN A 15 0.89 -0.79 7.66
C GLN A 15 0.64 -1.90 8.68
N SER A 16 1.18 -1.74 9.90
CA SER A 16 0.50 -2.26 11.08
C SER A 16 -0.76 -1.43 11.31
N THR A 17 -1.79 -1.97 11.95
CA THR A 17 -3.18 -1.47 12.09
C THR A 17 -3.33 -0.03 12.65
N HIS A 18 -2.81 0.97 11.94
CA HIS A 18 -2.88 2.38 12.29
C HIS A 18 -3.80 3.11 11.30
N ASN A 19 -4.83 3.75 11.87
CA ASN A 19 -5.81 4.53 11.15
C ASN A 19 -5.17 5.72 10.45
N SER A 20 -5.37 5.81 9.13
CA SER A 20 -4.93 6.95 8.33
C SER A 20 -6.02 8.03 8.32
N LEU A 21 -5.93 8.98 9.26
CA LEU A 21 -6.72 10.22 9.22
C LEU A 21 -6.12 11.20 8.22
N ILE A 22 -6.97 11.92 7.47
CA ILE A 22 -6.52 13.02 6.60
C ILE A 22 -5.83 14.09 7.46
N GLY A 23 -4.66 14.53 7.04
CA GLY A 23 -3.88 15.58 7.72
C GLY A 23 -2.94 15.09 8.83
N ARG A 24 -2.88 13.78 9.13
CA ARG A 24 -1.82 13.25 10.00
C ARG A 24 -0.54 12.93 9.21
N ARG A 25 0.60 13.08 9.90
CA ARG A 25 1.92 12.75 9.38
C ARG A 25 2.04 11.23 9.25
N PHE A 26 2.52 10.76 8.09
CA PHE A 26 2.90 9.37 7.89
C PHE A 26 4.40 9.32 7.67
N ASP A 27 5.06 8.38 8.35
CA ASP A 27 6.45 8.08 8.11
C ASP A 27 6.55 6.84 7.24
N VAL A 28 7.24 6.96 6.11
CA VAL A 28 7.65 5.81 5.31
C VAL A 28 8.92 5.27 5.96
N THR A 29 8.84 4.08 6.55
CA THR A 29 9.97 3.42 7.20
C THR A 29 10.22 2.07 6.55
N HIS A 30 11.50 1.72 6.38
CA HIS A 30 11.88 0.38 5.95
C HIS A 30 11.37 -0.64 6.96
N ALA A 31 10.66 -1.69 6.52
CA ALA A 31 10.03 -2.65 7.43
C ALA A 31 11.02 -3.32 8.39
N GLY A 32 12.28 -3.51 7.96
CA GLY A 32 13.37 -4.03 8.80
C GLY A 32 13.79 -3.11 9.96
N TRP A 33 13.27 -1.88 10.05
CA TRP A 33 13.50 -0.97 11.17
C TRP A 33 12.35 -0.96 12.19
N ILE A 34 11.25 -1.65 11.89
CA ILE A 34 10.12 -1.82 12.80
C ILE A 34 10.34 -3.11 13.61
N ASP A 35 10.03 -3.10 14.91
CA ASP A 35 10.12 -4.31 15.74
C ASP A 35 9.28 -5.42 15.10
N ARG A 36 9.92 -6.57 14.84
CA ARG A 36 9.28 -7.75 14.25
C ARG A 36 8.04 -8.19 15.03
N LYS A 37 7.98 -7.93 16.34
CA LYS A 37 6.80 -8.21 17.18
C LYS A 37 5.55 -7.48 16.68
N ALA A 38 5.68 -6.31 16.05
CA ALA A 38 4.57 -5.56 15.48
C ALA A 38 3.91 -6.28 14.29
N PHE A 39 4.60 -7.25 13.71
CA PHE A 39 4.14 -8.04 12.57
C PHE A 39 3.74 -9.45 12.95
N ARG A 40 3.78 -9.85 14.23
CA ARG A 40 3.40 -11.21 14.60
C ARG A 40 1.91 -11.44 14.40
N THR A 41 1.55 -12.61 13.89
CA THR A 41 0.17 -13.10 13.95
C THR A 41 -0.28 -13.26 15.40
N ALA A 42 -1.60 -13.28 15.64
CA ALA A 42 -2.15 -13.39 16.99
C ALA A 42 -1.72 -14.68 17.72
N ASP A 43 -1.48 -15.75 16.97
CA ASP A 43 -0.94 -17.03 17.47
C ASP A 43 0.59 -17.02 17.66
N GLY A 44 1.29 -15.98 17.20
CA GLY A 44 2.75 -15.84 17.33
C GLY A 44 3.58 -16.68 16.35
N GLU A 45 2.94 -17.55 15.58
CA GLU A 45 3.54 -18.56 14.69
C GLU A 45 3.90 -18.02 13.29
N GLY A 46 3.50 -16.80 12.98
CA GLY A 46 3.74 -16.21 11.66
C GLY A 46 3.94 -14.71 11.70
N LEU A 47 4.14 -14.16 10.50
CA LEU A 47 4.14 -12.72 10.26
C LEU A 47 2.88 -12.34 9.46
N THR A 48 2.27 -11.20 9.80
CA THR A 48 1.12 -10.62 9.11
C THR A 48 1.32 -9.14 8.86
N ALA A 49 0.95 -8.69 7.66
CA ALA A 49 0.94 -7.27 7.31
C ALA A 49 -0.13 -6.99 6.26
N ASP A 50 -0.58 -5.73 6.20
CA ASP A 50 -1.45 -5.26 5.13
C ASP A 50 -0.62 -4.53 4.06
N LEU A 51 -0.70 -5.03 2.84
CA LEU A 51 -0.18 -4.41 1.64
C LEU A 51 -1.28 -3.52 1.06
N ARG A 52 -1.10 -2.20 1.13
CA ARG A 52 -2.01 -1.25 0.49
C ARG A 52 -1.87 -1.36 -1.03
N LEU A 53 -2.99 -1.57 -1.70
CA LEU A 53 -3.07 -1.61 -3.15
C LEU A 53 -3.55 -0.26 -3.71
N ALA A 54 -4.61 0.30 -3.13
CA ALA A 54 -5.25 1.50 -3.66
C ALA A 54 -6.18 2.16 -2.64
N TRP A 55 -6.83 3.24 -3.06
CA TRP A 55 -7.98 3.82 -2.34
C TRP A 55 -9.29 3.47 -3.06
N PRO A 56 -10.33 2.97 -2.38
CA PRO A 56 -11.61 2.67 -3.02
C PRO A 56 -12.32 3.95 -3.43
N VAL A 57 -12.96 3.91 -4.61
CA VAL A 57 -13.62 5.06 -5.23
C VAL A 57 -15.10 4.79 -5.44
N ARG A 58 -15.93 5.82 -5.20
CA ARG A 58 -17.36 5.83 -5.50
C ARG A 58 -17.70 7.15 -6.20
N ASN A 59 -18.29 7.07 -7.39
CA ASN A 59 -18.66 8.23 -8.21
C ASN A 59 -17.48 9.20 -8.42
N GLY A 60 -16.30 8.66 -8.68
CA GLY A 60 -15.07 9.43 -8.87
C GLY A 60 -14.51 10.12 -7.62
N LYS A 61 -14.98 9.74 -6.43
CA LYS A 61 -14.51 10.26 -5.13
C LYS A 61 -13.95 9.14 -4.27
N ILE A 62 -12.81 9.39 -3.62
CA ILE A 62 -12.20 8.46 -2.67
C ILE A 62 -13.08 8.32 -1.43
N LEU A 63 -13.25 7.08 -0.97
CA LEU A 63 -14.07 6.83 0.21
C LEU A 63 -13.38 7.21 1.51
N LEU A 64 -14.17 7.80 2.40
CA LEU A 64 -13.88 7.93 3.83
C LEU A 64 -14.58 6.82 4.60
N ARG A 65 -13.89 6.36 5.65
CA ARG A 65 -14.44 5.54 6.72
C ARG A 65 -15.30 6.42 7.64
N PRO A 66 -16.20 5.83 8.45
CA PRO A 66 -17.03 6.56 9.40
C PRO A 66 -16.25 7.40 10.42
N ASP A 67 -14.98 7.06 10.68
CA ASP A 67 -14.08 7.79 11.58
C ASP A 67 -13.38 9.00 10.90
N GLY A 68 -13.73 9.30 9.65
CA GLY A 68 -13.10 10.36 8.84
C GLY A 68 -11.73 9.96 8.25
N GLY A 69 -11.28 8.73 8.48
CA GLY A 69 -10.07 8.18 7.86
C GLY A 69 -10.29 7.80 6.40
N LEU A 70 -9.21 7.74 5.61
CA LEU A 70 -9.30 7.22 4.24
C LEU A 70 -9.57 5.72 4.27
N ALA A 71 -10.56 5.27 3.50
CA ALA A 71 -10.72 3.86 3.22
C ALA A 71 -9.53 3.37 2.37
N VAL A 72 -9.21 2.09 2.50
CA VAL A 72 -8.03 1.49 1.85
C VAL A 72 -8.43 0.14 1.29
N LEU A 73 -8.04 -0.12 0.04
CA LEU A 73 -8.01 -1.45 -0.55
C LEU A 73 -6.64 -2.03 -0.23
N ALA A 74 -6.61 -3.08 0.58
CA ALA A 74 -5.40 -3.74 1.02
C ALA A 74 -5.53 -5.25 0.90
N ARG A 75 -4.41 -5.91 0.60
CA ARG A 75 -4.26 -7.36 0.67
C ARG A 75 -3.54 -7.72 1.96
N ARG A 76 -4.12 -8.64 2.73
CA ARG A 76 -3.42 -9.21 3.87
C ARG A 76 -2.38 -10.22 3.39
N ILE A 77 -1.13 -10.02 3.80
CA ILE A 77 -0.04 -10.96 3.59
C ILE A 77 0.19 -11.69 4.91
N VAL A 78 0.09 -13.02 4.87
CA VAL A 78 0.45 -13.89 5.98
C VAL A 78 1.59 -14.78 5.52
N HIS A 79 2.74 -14.67 6.18
CA HIS A 79 3.88 -15.54 5.93
C HIS A 79 4.05 -16.48 7.13
N ARG A 80 3.92 -17.78 6.87
CA ARG A 80 4.10 -18.87 7.84
C ARG A 80 5.12 -19.86 7.28
N THR A 81 5.91 -20.43 8.18
CA THR A 81 6.76 -21.58 7.88
C THR A 81 6.22 -22.82 8.56
N ASN A 82 6.62 -24.01 8.11
CA ASN A 82 6.29 -25.29 8.75
C ASN A 82 7.13 -25.54 10.02
N THR A 83 7.74 -24.50 10.58
CA THR A 83 8.65 -24.56 11.73
C THR A 83 8.05 -23.76 12.87
N SER A 84 8.31 -24.15 14.12
CA SER A 84 7.87 -23.45 15.34
C SER A 84 8.51 -22.07 15.54
N THR A 85 9.24 -21.58 14.55
CA THR A 85 9.91 -20.29 14.55
C THR A 85 9.37 -19.48 13.39
N PRO A 86 8.83 -18.27 13.63
CA PRO A 86 8.29 -17.45 12.57
C PRO A 86 9.39 -16.97 11.61
N PRO A 87 9.03 -16.66 10.36
CA PRO A 87 9.96 -16.18 9.35
C PRO A 87 10.76 -14.96 9.82
N ALA A 88 11.97 -14.80 9.28
CA ALA A 88 12.80 -13.64 9.58
C ALA A 88 12.33 -12.36 8.83
N TYR A 89 11.65 -12.52 7.70
CA TYR A 89 11.19 -11.44 6.82
C TYR A 89 9.89 -11.80 6.11
N PHE A 90 9.21 -10.80 5.57
CA PHE A 90 8.09 -11.01 4.66
C PHE A 90 8.61 -11.34 3.26
N GLU A 91 7.94 -12.27 2.62
CA GLU A 91 7.96 -12.41 1.15
C GLU A 91 6.59 -12.01 0.62
N ILE A 92 6.58 -11.12 -0.36
CA ILE A 92 5.37 -10.79 -1.09
C ILE A 92 5.18 -11.90 -2.13
N SER A 93 4.06 -12.63 -2.02
CA SER A 93 3.70 -13.68 -2.98
C SER A 93 3.64 -13.13 -4.40
N GLN A 94 4.01 -13.94 -5.40
CA GLN A 94 3.91 -13.55 -6.81
C GLN A 94 2.50 -13.06 -7.17
N GLU A 95 1.46 -13.73 -6.66
CA GLU A 95 0.07 -13.31 -6.87
C GLU A 95 -0.19 -11.87 -6.40
N ALA A 96 0.30 -11.50 -5.21
CA ALA A 96 0.18 -10.12 -4.72
C ALA A 96 0.95 -9.12 -5.60
N LEU A 97 2.09 -9.51 -6.17
CA LEU A 97 2.82 -8.67 -7.14
C LEU A 97 2.02 -8.50 -8.44
N ASP A 98 1.46 -9.58 -8.97
CA ASP A 98 0.65 -9.57 -10.20
C ASP A 98 -0.59 -8.69 -10.02
N GLN A 99 -1.19 -8.67 -8.82
CA GLN A 99 -2.29 -7.78 -8.50
C GLN A 99 -1.89 -6.30 -8.50
N ILE A 100 -0.72 -5.96 -7.94
CA ILE A 100 -0.22 -4.57 -7.98
C ILE A 100 0.09 -4.18 -9.42
N ASP A 101 0.75 -5.05 -10.19
CA ASP A 101 1.10 -4.80 -11.58
C ASP A 101 -0.18 -4.57 -12.41
N SER A 102 -1.16 -5.47 -12.32
CA SER A 102 -2.44 -5.32 -13.04
C SER A 102 -3.15 -4.01 -12.70
N LEU A 103 -3.11 -3.58 -11.44
CA LEU A 103 -3.73 -2.32 -11.02
C LEU A 103 -3.04 -1.10 -11.66
N HIS A 104 -1.71 -1.08 -11.66
CA HIS A 104 -0.94 0.01 -12.26
C HIS A 104 -1.05 0.01 -13.79
N GLU A 105 -1.04 -1.16 -14.43
CA GLU A 105 -1.24 -1.29 -15.88
C GLU A 105 -2.61 -0.75 -16.31
N ARG A 106 -3.68 -1.04 -15.56
CA ARG A 106 -5.01 -0.46 -15.82
C ARG A 106 -5.03 1.06 -15.67
N ALA A 107 -4.14 1.61 -14.85
CA ALA A 107 -3.97 3.06 -14.68
C ALA A 107 -3.10 3.68 -15.79
N GLY A 108 -2.54 2.88 -16.70
CA GLY A 108 -1.58 3.31 -17.71
C GLY A 108 -0.16 3.50 -17.15
N LEU A 109 0.10 3.04 -15.92
CA LEU A 109 1.35 3.22 -15.19
C LEU A 109 2.28 2.01 -15.38
N PHE A 110 2.67 1.71 -16.63
CA PHE A 110 3.51 0.54 -16.95
C PHE A 110 4.91 0.59 -16.32
N ALA A 111 5.45 1.79 -16.10
CA ALA A 111 6.74 1.99 -15.45
C ALA A 111 6.65 2.28 -13.94
N TRP A 112 5.55 1.89 -13.28
CA TRP A 112 5.32 2.25 -11.87
C TRP A 112 6.45 1.83 -10.94
N ARG A 113 7.05 0.64 -11.14
CA ARG A 113 8.18 0.18 -10.30
C ARG A 113 9.38 1.12 -10.39
N GLU A 114 9.62 1.70 -11.56
CA GLU A 114 10.67 2.71 -11.77
C GLU A 114 10.31 4.03 -11.12
N ALA A 115 9.08 4.51 -11.33
CA ALA A 115 8.58 5.72 -10.71
C ALA A 115 8.72 5.65 -9.18
N TYR A 116 8.32 4.54 -8.56
CA TYR A 116 8.43 4.34 -7.11
C TYR A 116 9.88 4.24 -6.62
N ARG A 117 10.77 3.57 -7.37
CA ARG A 117 12.22 3.60 -7.07
C ARG A 117 12.83 4.99 -7.20
N ASN A 118 12.26 5.86 -8.04
CA ASN A 118 12.70 7.24 -8.15
C ASN A 118 12.18 8.08 -6.98
N VAL A 119 10.95 7.84 -6.53
CA VAL A 119 10.36 8.50 -5.35
C VAL A 119 11.20 8.24 -4.09
N THR A 120 11.77 7.05 -3.90
CA THR A 120 12.64 6.78 -2.73
C THR A 120 13.93 7.59 -2.72
N LYS A 121 14.33 8.18 -3.86
CA LYS A 121 15.49 9.06 -3.99
C LYS A 121 15.15 10.53 -3.79
N TRP A 122 13.87 10.88 -3.64
CA TRP A 122 13.46 12.26 -3.48
C TRP A 122 13.81 12.80 -2.10
N SER A 123 14.03 14.11 -2.02
CA SER A 123 14.17 14.78 -0.73
C SER A 123 12.85 14.74 0.05
N SER A 124 12.94 14.72 1.38
CA SER A 124 11.76 14.74 2.25
C SER A 124 10.84 15.95 1.98
N ARG A 125 11.43 17.10 1.57
CA ARG A 125 10.67 18.28 1.15
C ARG A 125 9.83 17.99 -0.09
N ARG A 126 10.42 17.42 -1.15
CA ARG A 126 9.69 17.08 -2.38
C ARG A 126 8.57 16.08 -2.11
N VAL A 127 8.84 15.05 -1.30
CA VAL A 127 7.81 14.08 -0.89
C VAL A 127 6.66 14.77 -0.17
N THR A 128 6.97 15.67 0.78
CA THR A 128 5.96 16.44 1.52
C THR A 128 5.11 17.31 0.60
N ASP A 129 5.74 18.00 -0.34
CA ASP A 129 5.07 18.88 -1.29
C ASP A 129 4.11 18.10 -2.21
N VAL A 130 4.56 16.96 -2.75
CA VAL A 130 3.75 16.09 -3.61
C VAL A 130 2.58 15.48 -2.84
N VAL A 131 2.81 14.97 -1.63
CA VAL A 131 1.73 14.42 -0.78
C VAL A 131 0.71 15.51 -0.43
N THR A 132 1.16 16.72 -0.12
CA THR A 132 0.27 17.84 0.18
C THR A 132 -0.64 18.15 -1.01
N ARG A 133 -0.09 18.18 -2.23
CA ARG A 133 -0.88 18.39 -3.45
C ARG A 133 -1.81 17.22 -3.75
N ALA A 134 -1.37 15.99 -3.54
CA ALA A 134 -2.20 14.79 -3.70
C ALA A 134 -3.45 14.84 -2.79
N VAL A 135 -3.26 15.22 -1.52
CA VAL A 135 -4.36 15.35 -0.55
C VAL A 135 -5.26 16.52 -0.92
N ALA A 136 -4.70 17.67 -1.31
CA ALA A 136 -5.47 18.85 -1.68
C ALA A 136 -6.32 18.65 -2.95
N SER A 137 -5.85 17.83 -3.90
CA SER A 137 -6.58 17.52 -5.14
C SER A 137 -7.60 16.39 -4.99
N MET A 138 -7.60 15.70 -3.84
CA MET A 138 -8.46 14.56 -3.58
C MET A 138 -9.93 15.00 -3.44
N LYS A 139 -10.82 14.33 -4.16
CA LYS A 139 -12.27 14.42 -3.92
C LYS A 139 -12.68 13.25 -3.04
N VAL A 140 -13.38 13.53 -1.94
CA VAL A 140 -13.76 12.51 -0.95
C VAL A 140 -15.26 12.39 -0.78
N THR A 141 -15.73 11.22 -0.35
CA THR A 141 -17.12 10.95 0.02
C THR A 141 -17.19 9.86 1.08
N GLU A 142 -18.19 9.88 1.94
CA GLU A 142 -18.48 8.76 2.83
C GLU A 142 -19.20 7.62 2.10
N GLY A 143 -19.03 6.39 2.57
CA GLY A 143 -19.74 5.24 2.02
C GLY A 143 -19.18 3.88 2.44
N ASP A 144 -19.87 2.84 2.00
CA ASP A 144 -19.50 1.45 2.23
C ASP A 144 -18.55 0.95 1.15
N ILE A 145 -17.36 0.49 1.56
CA ILE A 145 -16.33 -0.08 0.69
C ILE A 145 -16.83 -1.32 -0.07
N SER A 146 -17.79 -2.08 0.48
CA SER A 146 -18.34 -3.28 -0.15
C SER A 146 -19.03 -2.99 -1.50
N ARG A 147 -19.39 -1.73 -1.73
CA ARG A 147 -20.07 -1.25 -2.95
C ARG A 147 -19.13 -0.60 -3.95
N CYS A 148 -17.83 -0.55 -3.68
CA CYS A 148 -16.84 0.03 -4.58
C CYS A 148 -16.40 -0.97 -5.63
N VAL A 149 -16.45 -0.53 -6.88
CA VAL A 149 -15.94 -1.28 -8.04
C VAL A 149 -14.75 -0.57 -8.70
N GLU A 150 -14.36 0.58 -8.17
CA GLU A 150 -13.27 1.42 -8.67
C GLU A 150 -12.23 1.65 -7.58
N ALA A 151 -11.00 1.88 -8.02
CA ALA A 151 -9.85 2.22 -7.19
C ALA A 151 -9.17 3.47 -7.74
N ALA A 152 -8.62 4.27 -6.83
CA ALA A 152 -7.74 5.38 -7.13
C ALA A 152 -6.29 5.01 -6.83
N LEU A 153 -5.40 5.38 -7.74
CA LEU A 153 -3.96 5.41 -7.59
C LEU A 153 -3.47 6.84 -7.79
N PHE A 154 -2.50 7.27 -7.00
CA PHE A 154 -1.84 8.56 -7.22
C PHE A 154 -0.52 8.31 -7.92
N ASP A 155 -0.34 8.94 -9.08
CA ASP A 155 0.93 8.98 -9.79
C ASP A 155 1.76 10.14 -9.23
N PRO A 156 2.84 9.86 -8.47
CA PRO A 156 3.63 10.93 -7.86
C PRO A 156 4.46 11.71 -8.88
N GLU A 157 4.80 11.11 -10.03
CA GLU A 157 5.64 11.76 -11.04
C GLU A 157 4.88 12.84 -11.81
N PHE A 158 3.62 12.56 -12.13
CA PHE A 158 2.72 13.48 -12.84
C PHE A 158 1.70 14.17 -11.92
N GLU A 159 1.73 13.84 -10.63
CA GLU A 159 0.90 14.41 -9.57
C GLU A 159 -0.61 14.33 -9.82
N GLN A 160 -1.05 13.20 -10.40
CA GLN A 160 -2.44 13.00 -10.84
C GLN A 160 -3.06 11.73 -10.25
N TRP A 161 -4.39 11.77 -10.08
CA TRP A 161 -5.17 10.64 -9.63
C TRP A 161 -5.68 9.84 -10.84
N HIS A 162 -5.38 8.54 -10.87
CA HIS A 162 -5.91 7.59 -11.83
C HIS A 162 -7.03 6.79 -11.18
N ILE A 163 -8.21 6.78 -11.79
CA ILE A 163 -9.34 5.97 -11.34
C ILE A 163 -9.50 4.80 -12.30
N VAL A 164 -9.50 3.59 -11.77
CA VAL A 164 -9.53 2.35 -12.54
C VAL A 164 -10.56 1.37 -11.99
N PRO A 165 -11.16 0.52 -12.83
CA PRO A 165 -11.97 -0.59 -12.35
C PRO A 165 -11.12 -1.57 -11.51
N TYR A 166 -11.57 -1.86 -10.29
CA TYR A 166 -10.95 -2.78 -9.33
C TYR A 166 -11.78 -4.05 -9.12
N ALA A 167 -12.94 -4.19 -9.76
CA ALA A 167 -13.77 -5.38 -9.66
C ALA A 167 -12.91 -6.64 -9.90
N VAL A 168 -12.82 -7.48 -8.87
CA VAL A 168 -12.06 -8.74 -8.77
C VAL A 168 -10.54 -8.60 -8.58
N LEU A 169 -10.12 -8.12 -7.40
CA LEU A 169 -8.80 -8.43 -6.82
C LEU A 169 -8.92 -8.99 -5.38
N ILE A 170 -10.15 -9.22 -4.92
CA ILE A 170 -10.47 -9.89 -3.66
C ILE A 170 -10.93 -11.32 -4.03
N GLY A 171 -9.95 -12.15 -4.36
CA GLY A 171 -10.07 -13.61 -4.40
C GLY A 171 -9.23 -14.18 -3.25
#